data_AF-A0A4Q4NX28-F1
#
_entry.id   AF-A0A4Q4NX28-F1
#
_cell.length_a   1.000
_cell.length_b   1.000
_cell.length_c   1.000
_cell.angle_alpha   90.00
_cell.angle_beta   90.00
_cell.angle_gamma   90.00
#
_symmetry.space_group_name_H-M   'P 1'
#
loop_
_entity.id
_entity.type
_entity.pdbx_description
1 polymer ?
#
loop_
_entity_poly.entity_id
_entity_poly.type
_entity_poly.pdbx_seq_one_letter_code
_entity_poly.pdbx_strand_id
1 'polypeptide(L)'
;MSEPSRTLVPILQAVAIIAPAVYTGFTFAYSHVVMPPLITHAPPKVLAKQWLQAYQFAPIFVAPLILTGTSSTAFLAYISKSSSCSATVLYVVAALANASIIPYTALYMEPGVNGAGKWKVQEILNEEGVVLKRSGQGTDTHTASEAAKKWAEKVDMKTIAETWVRTNAWRYIITAIATLASATASVVKS
;
A
#
# COMPACT_ATOMS: atom_id res chain seq x y z
N MET A 1 -14.54 34.33 -12.50
CA MET A 1 -14.11 33.06 -11.87
C MET A 1 -15.03 32.81 -10.71
N SER A 2 -15.85 31.75 -10.73
CA SER A 2 -16.82 31.46 -9.69
C SER A 2 -16.11 31.04 -8.39
N GLU A 3 -16.63 31.48 -7.24
CA GLU A 3 -16.09 31.20 -5.90
C GLU A 3 -15.65 29.75 -5.59
N PRO A 4 -16.30 28.68 -6.12
CA PRO A 4 -15.89 27.31 -5.83
C PRO A 4 -14.44 26.99 -6.19
N SER A 5 -13.85 27.66 -7.19
CA SER A 5 -12.47 27.37 -7.62
C SER A 5 -11.40 27.89 -6.66
N ARG A 6 -11.69 28.94 -5.88
CA ARG A 6 -10.72 29.54 -4.93
C ARG A 6 -10.45 28.64 -3.74
N THR A 7 -11.44 27.85 -3.32
CA THR A 7 -11.32 26.98 -2.13
C THR A 7 -11.05 25.52 -2.51
N LEU A 8 -11.62 25.04 -3.63
CA LEU A 8 -11.50 23.64 -4.02
C LEU A 8 -10.08 23.25 -4.42
N VAL A 9 -9.36 24.10 -5.16
CA VAL A 9 -8.00 23.77 -5.64
C VAL A 9 -7.01 23.59 -4.47
N PRO A 10 -6.92 24.52 -3.49
CA PRO A 10 -6.06 24.32 -2.33
C PRO A 10 -6.39 23.07 -1.52
N ILE A 11 -7.68 22.74 -1.35
CA ILE A 11 -8.10 21.51 -0.64
C ILE A 11 -7.59 20.28 -1.39
N LEU A 12 -7.80 20.22 -2.71
CA LEU A 12 -7.33 19.09 -3.51
C LEU A 12 -5.81 18.97 -3.50
N GLN A 13 -5.08 20.09 -3.51
CA GLN A 13 -3.62 20.08 -3.39
C GLN A 13 -3.18 19.53 -2.04
N ALA A 14 -3.82 19.96 -0.95
CA ALA A 14 -3.55 19.42 0.38
C ALA A 14 -3.80 17.91 0.44
N VAL A 15 -4.93 17.41 -0.09
CA VAL A 15 -5.23 15.97 -0.14
C VAL A 15 -4.22 15.22 -1.01
N ALA A 16 -3.86 15.77 -2.18
CA ALA A 16 -2.90 15.20 -3.13
C ALA A 16 -1.49 15.05 -2.55
N ILE A 17 -1.14 15.83 -1.52
CA ILE A 17 0.14 15.77 -0.81
C ILE A 17 0.02 14.88 0.44
N ILE A 18 -0.98 15.15 1.30
CA ILE A 18 -1.11 14.51 2.61
C ILE A 18 -1.42 13.02 2.48
N ALA A 19 -2.34 12.63 1.60
CA ALA A 19 -2.74 11.23 1.48
C ALA A 19 -1.56 10.29 1.12
N PRO A 20 -0.78 10.55 0.05
CA PRO A 20 0.40 9.74 -0.23
C PRO A 20 1.53 9.90 0.80
N ALA A 21 1.67 11.07 1.45
CA ALA A 21 2.67 11.26 2.49
C ALA A 21 2.39 10.39 3.73
N VAL A 22 1.14 10.36 4.18
CA VAL A 22 0.70 9.51 5.29
C VAL A 22 0.90 8.02 4.94
N TYR A 23 0.53 7.62 3.73
CA TYR A 23 0.72 6.24 3.29
C TYR A 23 2.21 5.83 3.21
N THR A 24 3.06 6.76 2.74
CA THR A 24 4.53 6.61 2.74
C THR A 24 5.03 6.36 4.16
N GLY A 25 4.61 7.21 5.12
CA GLY A 25 5.00 7.10 6.52
C GLY A 25 4.60 5.76 7.16
N PHE A 26 3.34 5.33 7.00
CA PHE A 26 2.89 4.03 7.53
C PHE A 26 3.67 2.87 6.93
N THR A 27 3.84 2.86 5.61
CA THR A 27 4.52 1.77 4.91
C THR A 27 6.00 1.70 5.32
N PHE A 28 6.67 2.85 5.41
CA PHE A 28 8.03 2.94 5.94
C PHE A 28 8.12 2.42 7.37
N ALA A 29 7.22 2.86 8.24
CA ALA A 29 7.19 2.44 9.64
C ALA A 29 6.96 0.94 9.78
N TYR A 30 6.05 0.34 9.01
CA TYR A 30 5.87 -1.12 9.00
C TYR A 30 7.16 -1.84 8.60
N SER A 31 7.81 -1.40 7.52
CA SER A 31 8.99 -2.07 6.98
C SER A 31 10.26 -1.88 7.83
N HIS A 32 10.42 -0.75 8.50
CA HIS A 32 11.69 -0.40 9.17
C HIS A 32 11.61 -0.25 10.68
N VAL A 33 10.42 -0.07 11.25
CA VAL A 33 10.25 0.20 12.70
C VAL A 33 9.49 -0.94 13.37
N VAL A 34 8.36 -1.37 12.80
CA VAL A 34 7.46 -2.35 13.43
C VAL A 34 7.92 -3.77 13.18
N MET A 35 8.08 -4.19 11.92
CA MET A 35 8.34 -5.60 11.62
C MET A 35 9.73 -6.12 12.05
N PRO A 36 10.83 -5.37 11.95
CA PRO A 36 12.16 -5.89 12.31
C PRO A 36 12.27 -6.48 13.73
N PRO A 37 11.82 -5.80 14.81
CA PRO A 37 11.86 -6.40 16.15
C PRO A 37 10.93 -7.61 16.27
N LEU A 38 9.75 -7.61 15.63
CA LEU A 38 8.84 -8.76 15.64
C LEU A 38 9.48 -9.97 14.97
N ILE A 39 10.08 -9.79 13.80
CA ILE A 39 10.78 -10.83 13.05
C ILE A 39 11.97 -11.39 13.83
N THR A 40 12.68 -10.52 14.57
CA THR A 40 13.90 -10.91 15.29
C THR A 40 13.59 -11.67 16.58
N HIS A 41 12.52 -11.30 17.28
CA HIS A 41 12.31 -11.74 18.67
C HIS A 41 11.05 -12.58 18.90
N ALA A 42 10.05 -12.52 18.00
CA ALA A 42 8.80 -13.25 18.23
C ALA A 42 8.93 -14.74 17.88
N PRO A 43 8.42 -15.65 18.73
CA PRO A 43 8.28 -17.06 18.37
C PRO A 43 7.36 -17.24 17.14
N PRO A 44 7.49 -18.34 16.36
CA PRO A 44 6.78 -18.50 15.09
C PRO A 44 5.26 -18.31 15.14
N LYS A 45 4.58 -18.90 16.15
CA LYS A 45 3.12 -18.74 16.33
C LYS A 45 2.74 -17.28 16.62
N VAL A 46 3.53 -16.57 17.44
CA VAL A 46 3.29 -15.15 17.77
C VAL A 46 3.54 -14.27 16.56
N LEU A 47 4.63 -14.50 15.82
CA LEU A 47 4.94 -13.78 14.59
C LEU A 47 3.84 -13.95 13.55
N ALA A 48 3.31 -15.16 13.38
CA ALA A 48 2.21 -15.45 12.46
C ALA A 48 0.96 -14.62 12.79
N LYS A 49 0.57 -14.54 14.08
CA LYS A 49 -0.57 -13.72 14.54
C LYS A 49 -0.34 -12.24 14.30
N GLN A 50 0.82 -11.73 14.71
CA GLN A 50 1.15 -10.31 14.58
C GLN A 50 1.21 -9.87 13.11
N TRP A 51 1.82 -10.68 12.25
CA TRP A 51 1.85 -10.43 10.82
C TRP A 51 0.44 -10.45 10.20
N LEU A 52 -0.38 -11.47 10.52
CA LEU A 52 -1.74 -11.55 9.98
C LEU A 52 -2.59 -10.35 10.42
N GLN A 53 -2.51 -9.97 11.69
CA GLN A 53 -3.25 -8.82 12.22
C GLN A 53 -2.81 -7.52 11.54
N ALA A 54 -1.50 -7.29 11.39
CA ALA A 54 -0.98 -6.14 10.66
C ALA A 54 -1.47 -6.12 9.21
N TYR A 55 -1.46 -7.28 8.56
CA TYR A 55 -1.91 -7.44 7.17
C TYR A 55 -3.42 -7.16 7.01
N GLN A 56 -4.25 -7.67 7.92
CA GLN A 56 -5.70 -7.49 7.91
C GLN A 56 -6.15 -6.09 8.32
N PHE A 57 -5.34 -5.36 9.08
CA PHE A 57 -5.62 -3.98 9.47
C PHE A 57 -5.40 -2.98 8.32
N ALA A 58 -4.45 -3.26 7.43
CA ALA A 58 -4.03 -2.34 6.38
C ALA A 58 -5.16 -1.78 5.48
N PRO A 59 -6.13 -2.58 4.99
CA PRO A 59 -7.19 -2.08 4.11
C PRO A 59 -8.00 -0.90 4.67
N ILE A 60 -8.10 -0.78 6.00
CA ILE A 60 -8.88 0.28 6.68
C ILE A 60 -8.38 1.68 6.30
N PHE A 61 -7.07 1.84 6.10
CA PHE A 61 -6.47 3.14 5.76
C PHE A 61 -5.87 3.18 4.35
N VAL A 62 -5.41 2.05 3.79
CA VAL A 62 -4.80 2.03 2.45
C VAL A 62 -5.78 2.53 1.39
N ALA A 63 -6.98 1.95 1.32
CA ALA A 63 -7.92 2.25 0.25
C ALA A 63 -8.37 3.73 0.28
N PRO A 64 -8.77 4.31 1.43
CA PRO A 64 -9.08 5.73 1.51
C PRO A 64 -7.93 6.64 1.06
N LEU A 65 -6.70 6.39 1.50
CA LEU A 65 -5.54 7.21 1.16
C LEU A 65 -5.20 7.14 -0.33
N ILE A 66 -5.17 5.93 -0.90
CA ILE A 66 -4.84 5.74 -2.32
C ILE A 66 -5.93 6.33 -3.22
N LEU A 67 -7.21 6.08 -2.93
CA LEU A 67 -8.32 6.57 -3.75
C LEU A 67 -8.43 8.10 -3.71
N THR A 68 -8.33 8.70 -2.52
CA THR A 68 -8.42 10.17 -2.39
C THR A 68 -7.21 10.88 -2.98
N GLY A 69 -5.99 10.37 -2.76
CA GLY A 69 -4.76 10.92 -3.35
C GLY A 69 -4.75 10.81 -4.88
N THR A 70 -5.11 9.64 -5.43
CA THR A 70 -5.22 9.41 -6.88
C THR A 70 -6.28 10.32 -7.51
N SER A 71 -7.48 10.36 -6.93
CA SER A 71 -8.57 11.16 -7.51
C SER A 71 -8.26 12.66 -7.48
N SER A 72 -7.65 13.14 -6.40
CA SER A 72 -7.26 14.55 -6.27
C SER A 72 -6.18 14.94 -7.26
N THR A 73 -5.12 14.15 -7.39
CA THR A 73 -4.04 14.38 -8.37
C THR A 73 -4.54 14.27 -9.82
N ALA A 74 -5.38 13.29 -10.13
CA ALA A 74 -5.96 13.16 -11.47
C ALA A 74 -6.85 14.36 -11.84
N PHE A 75 -7.67 14.84 -10.91
CA PHE A 75 -8.49 16.02 -11.14
C PHE A 75 -7.64 17.29 -11.27
N LEU A 76 -6.61 17.44 -10.43
CA LEU A 76 -5.64 18.55 -10.52
C LEU A 76 -4.89 18.55 -11.85
N ALA A 77 -4.53 17.39 -12.40
CA ALA A 77 -3.96 17.27 -13.73
C ALA A 77 -4.94 17.77 -14.80
N TYR A 78 -6.20 17.30 -14.75
CA TYR A 78 -7.23 17.67 -15.72
C TYR A 78 -7.43 19.19 -15.78
N ILE A 79 -7.58 19.85 -14.63
CA ILE A 79 -7.81 21.30 -14.59
C ILE A 79 -6.56 22.14 -14.85
N SER A 80 -5.36 21.57 -14.72
CA SER A 80 -4.10 22.30 -14.95
C SER A 80 -3.62 22.24 -16.41
N LYS A 81 -4.25 21.39 -17.24
CA LYS A 81 -3.88 21.12 -18.64
C LYS A 81 -3.71 22.38 -19.49
N SER A 82 -4.58 23.37 -19.29
CA SER A 82 -4.57 24.61 -20.06
C SER A 82 -3.68 25.71 -19.46
N SER A 83 -3.20 25.53 -18.22
CA SER A 83 -2.48 26.56 -17.47
C SER A 83 -0.99 26.27 -17.32
N SER A 84 -0.59 25.01 -17.15
CA SER A 84 0.82 24.63 -17.00
C SER A 84 1.05 23.19 -17.42
N CYS A 85 1.87 23.01 -18.46
CA CYS A 85 2.27 21.68 -18.94
C CYS A 85 3.06 20.92 -17.85
N SER A 86 4.03 21.59 -17.22
CA SER A 86 4.85 21.00 -16.15
C SER A 86 4.02 20.54 -14.96
N ALA A 87 3.09 21.38 -14.47
CA ALA A 87 2.22 20.99 -13.37
C ALA A 87 1.30 19.82 -13.74
N THR A 88 0.79 19.81 -14.98
CA THR A 88 -0.03 18.72 -15.50
C THR A 88 0.73 17.40 -15.51
N VAL A 89 1.95 17.38 -16.06
CA VAL A 89 2.80 16.17 -16.10
C VAL A 89 3.07 15.66 -14.68
N LEU A 90 3.43 16.55 -13.75
CA LEU A 90 3.72 16.16 -12.37
C LEU A 90 2.48 15.58 -11.65
N TYR A 91 1.29 16.17 -11.82
CA TYR A 91 0.06 15.59 -11.27
C TYR A 91 -0.30 14.25 -11.92
N VAL A 92 -0.05 14.06 -13.22
CA VAL A 92 -0.23 12.76 -13.89
C VAL A 92 0.71 11.72 -13.32
N VAL A 93 2.00 12.05 -13.14
CA VAL A 93 2.98 11.16 -12.50
C VAL A 93 2.53 10.78 -11.09
N ALA A 94 2.07 11.75 -10.29
CA ALA A 94 1.57 11.49 -8.95
C ALA A 94 0.33 10.58 -8.95
N ALA A 95 -0.61 10.80 -9.86
CA ALA A 95 -1.81 9.98 -10.00
C ALA A 95 -1.47 8.54 -10.38
N LEU A 96 -0.57 8.34 -11.37
CA LEU A 96 -0.16 7.02 -11.81
C LEU A 96 0.64 6.28 -10.73
N ALA A 97 1.55 6.96 -10.03
CA ALA A 97 2.31 6.37 -8.93
C ALA A 97 1.39 5.92 -7.77
N ASN A 98 0.43 6.76 -7.35
CA ASN A 98 -0.53 6.34 -6.33
C ASN A 98 -1.42 5.20 -6.82
N ALA A 99 -1.97 5.31 -8.03
CA ALA A 99 -2.83 4.28 -8.59
C ALA A 99 -2.12 2.93 -8.73
N SER A 100 -0.81 2.92 -9.01
CA SER A 100 -0.03 1.68 -9.20
C SER A 100 0.09 0.83 -7.93
N ILE A 101 -0.17 1.39 -6.74
CA ILE A 101 -0.22 0.62 -5.50
C ILE A 101 -1.29 -0.49 -5.56
N ILE A 102 -2.42 -0.24 -6.24
CA ILE A 102 -3.51 -1.22 -6.38
C ILE A 102 -3.05 -2.44 -7.18
N PRO A 103 -2.63 -2.35 -8.46
CA PRO A 103 -2.17 -3.51 -9.21
C PRO A 103 -0.90 -4.12 -8.63
N TYR A 104 0.01 -3.34 -8.05
CA TYR A 104 1.17 -3.88 -7.34
C TYR A 104 0.75 -4.79 -6.17
N THR A 105 -0.25 -4.35 -5.41
CA THR A 105 -0.79 -5.17 -4.32
C THR A 105 -1.53 -6.38 -4.85
N ALA A 106 -2.53 -6.17 -5.70
CA ALA A 106 -3.48 -7.20 -6.11
C ALA A 106 -2.86 -8.25 -7.04
N LEU A 107 -1.94 -7.86 -7.93
CA LEU A 107 -1.41 -8.75 -8.96
C LEU A 107 -0.04 -9.33 -8.59
N TYR A 108 0.76 -8.63 -7.79
CA TYR A 108 2.11 -9.07 -7.43
C TYR A 108 2.18 -9.58 -5.99
N MET A 109 1.80 -8.77 -5.00
CA MET A 109 1.93 -9.17 -3.60
C MET A 109 0.87 -10.19 -3.17
N GLU A 110 -0.38 -10.04 -3.62
CA GLU A 110 -1.51 -10.85 -3.16
C GLU A 110 -1.43 -12.33 -3.52
N PRO A 111 -1.16 -12.71 -4.79
CA PRO A 111 -0.92 -14.11 -5.14
C PRO A 111 0.48 -14.61 -4.76
N GLY A 112 1.39 -13.69 -4.44
CA GLY A 112 2.76 -13.97 -4.01
C GLY A 112 2.88 -14.02 -2.48
N VAL A 113 3.67 -13.09 -1.93
CA VAL A 113 4.09 -13.12 -0.52
C VAL A 113 2.93 -12.96 0.49
N ASN A 114 1.88 -12.19 0.19
CA ASN A 114 0.73 -12.08 1.09
C ASN A 114 -0.05 -13.39 1.12
N GLY A 115 -0.28 -14.00 -0.04
CA GLY A 115 -0.93 -15.31 -0.15
C GLY A 115 -0.14 -16.39 0.58
N ALA A 116 1.17 -16.45 0.35
CA ALA A 116 2.06 -17.37 1.06
C ALA A 116 2.04 -17.17 2.58
N GLY A 117 2.05 -15.92 3.06
CA GLY A 117 1.93 -15.62 4.49
C GLY A 117 0.61 -16.07 5.07
N LYS A 118 -0.51 -15.78 4.40
CA LYS A 118 -1.84 -16.28 4.78
C LYS A 118 -1.89 -17.81 4.87
N TRP A 119 -1.32 -18.50 3.87
CA TRP A 119 -1.22 -19.95 3.86
C TRP A 119 -0.41 -20.48 5.06
N LYS A 120 0.79 -19.95 5.28
CA LYS A 120 1.67 -20.34 6.39
C LYS A 120 1.04 -20.05 7.76
N VAL A 121 0.31 -18.95 7.89
CA VAL A 121 -0.41 -18.62 9.13
C VAL A 121 -1.47 -19.69 9.42
N GLN A 122 -2.27 -20.09 8.43
CA GLN A 122 -3.24 -21.17 8.62
C GLN A 122 -2.55 -22.50 8.97
N GLU A 123 -1.43 -22.82 8.34
CA GLU A 123 -0.63 -24.02 8.67
C GLU A 123 -0.15 -24.01 10.12
N ILE A 124 0.42 -22.89 10.59
CA ILE A 124 0.98 -22.74 11.94
C ILE A 124 -0.11 -22.67 13.03
N LEU A 125 -1.26 -22.05 12.72
CA LEU A 125 -2.34 -21.76 13.67
C LEU A 125 -3.57 -22.66 13.47
N ASN A 126 -3.44 -23.78 12.75
CA ASN A 126 -4.54 -24.70 12.49
C ASN A 126 -5.19 -25.20 13.79
N GLU A 127 -4.38 -25.56 14.79
CA GLU A 127 -4.83 -26.00 16.11
C GLU A 127 -5.60 -24.93 16.90
N GLU A 128 -5.40 -23.66 16.55
CA GLU A 128 -6.09 -22.52 17.16
C GLU A 128 -7.35 -22.10 16.41
N GLY A 129 -7.74 -22.86 15.37
CA GLY A 129 -8.97 -22.63 14.61
C GLY A 129 -8.92 -21.48 13.60
N VAL A 130 -7.73 -20.99 13.24
CA VAL A 130 -7.59 -19.97 12.19
C VAL A 130 -7.89 -20.59 10.83
N VAL A 131 -9.02 -20.20 10.23
CA VAL A 131 -9.47 -20.70 8.92
C VAL A 131 -9.68 -19.52 7.98
N LEU A 132 -9.00 -19.53 6.83
CA LEU A 132 -9.22 -18.57 5.76
C LEU A 132 -10.29 -19.09 4.79
N LYS A 133 -11.06 -18.17 4.20
CA LYS A 133 -12.05 -18.49 3.16
C LYS A 133 -11.36 -19.13 1.96
N ARG A 134 -12.01 -20.14 1.36
CA ARG A 134 -11.44 -20.89 0.22
C ARG A 134 -11.51 -20.14 -1.11
N SER A 135 -12.44 -19.20 -1.24
CA SER A 135 -12.67 -18.43 -2.46
C SER A 135 -13.12 -17.01 -2.13
N GLY A 136 -12.87 -16.08 -3.05
CA GLY A 136 -13.18 -14.67 -2.91
C GLY A 136 -11.95 -13.77 -2.99
N GLN A 137 -12.09 -12.55 -2.50
CA GLN A 137 -11.03 -11.55 -2.40
C GLN A 137 -10.94 -11.05 -0.97
N GLY A 138 -9.75 -10.59 -0.57
CA GLY A 138 -9.53 -9.92 0.71
C GLY A 138 -8.51 -10.62 1.60
N THR A 139 -8.35 -10.04 2.78
CA THR A 139 -7.28 -10.39 3.73
C THR A 139 -7.60 -11.64 4.57
N ASP A 140 -8.83 -12.15 4.50
CA ASP A 140 -9.33 -13.35 5.18
C ASP A 140 -9.51 -14.54 4.22
N THR A 141 -9.06 -14.40 2.97
CA THR A 141 -9.27 -15.38 1.90
C THR A 141 -7.95 -15.96 1.41
N HIS A 142 -7.93 -17.25 1.04
CA HIS A 142 -6.80 -17.88 0.37
C HIS A 142 -6.60 -17.30 -1.03
N THR A 143 -5.47 -16.62 -1.24
CA THR A 143 -5.12 -16.02 -2.54
C THR A 143 -3.79 -16.51 -3.09
N ALA A 144 -3.06 -17.36 -2.36
CA ALA A 144 -1.75 -17.84 -2.76
C ALA A 144 -1.81 -18.57 -4.10
N SER A 145 -0.93 -18.17 -5.02
CA SER A 145 -0.63 -18.98 -6.20
C SER A 145 0.00 -20.32 -5.80
N GLU A 146 -0.07 -21.33 -6.67
CA GLU A 146 0.53 -22.64 -6.41
C GLU A 146 2.05 -22.55 -6.18
N ALA A 147 2.75 -21.66 -6.89
CA ALA A 147 4.17 -21.41 -6.65
C ALA A 147 4.43 -20.81 -5.26
N ALA A 148 3.58 -19.86 -4.83
CA ALA A 148 3.68 -19.24 -3.51
C ALA A 148 3.38 -20.23 -2.37
N LYS A 149 2.43 -21.15 -2.55
CA LYS A 149 2.15 -22.24 -1.58
C LYS A 149 3.36 -23.17 -1.45
N LYS A 150 3.87 -23.69 -2.57
CA LYS A 150 5.05 -24.57 -2.60
C LYS A 150 6.29 -23.91 -1.98
N TRP A 151 6.42 -22.60 -2.14
CA TRP A 151 7.47 -21.84 -1.47
C TRP A 151 7.22 -21.74 0.04
N ALA A 152 6.00 -21.37 0.44
CA ALA A 152 5.61 -21.24 1.85
C ALA A 152 5.85 -22.54 2.62
N GLU A 153 5.49 -23.69 2.07
CA GLU A 153 5.72 -25.01 2.68
C GLU A 153 7.19 -25.28 3.05
N LYS A 154 8.15 -24.67 2.33
CA LYS A 154 9.59 -24.90 2.50
C LYS A 154 10.27 -23.92 3.45
N VAL A 155 9.61 -22.83 3.81
CA VAL A 155 10.20 -21.75 4.60
C VAL A 155 9.43 -21.51 5.89
N ASP A 156 10.11 -20.90 6.86
CA ASP A 156 9.48 -20.48 8.10
C ASP A 156 8.73 -19.15 7.97
N MET A 157 7.93 -18.81 8.98
CA MET A 157 7.17 -17.55 9.01
C MET A 157 8.11 -16.32 8.99
N LYS A 158 9.31 -16.45 9.56
CA LYS A 158 10.32 -15.40 9.57
C LYS A 158 10.72 -15.00 8.16
N THR A 159 11.08 -15.97 7.32
CA THR A 159 11.46 -15.76 5.92
C THR A 159 10.33 -15.11 5.12
N ILE A 160 9.08 -15.51 5.38
CA ILE A 160 7.92 -14.90 4.73
C ILE A 160 7.76 -13.44 5.17
N ALA A 161 7.84 -13.16 6.47
CA ALA A 161 7.71 -11.80 7.01
C ALA A 161 8.83 -10.88 6.50
N GLU A 162 10.09 -11.35 6.43
CA GLU A 162 11.22 -10.59 5.85
C GLU A 162 11.00 -10.29 4.37
N THR A 163 10.51 -11.27 3.61
CA THR A 163 10.18 -11.09 2.19
C THR A 163 9.03 -10.10 2.03
N TRP A 164 8.02 -10.17 2.89
CA TRP A 164 6.90 -9.24 2.89
C TRP A 164 7.38 -7.81 3.16
N VAL A 165 8.24 -7.61 4.16
CA VAL A 165 8.83 -6.30 4.50
C VAL A 165 9.59 -5.69 3.33
N ARG A 166 10.46 -6.48 2.68
CA ARG A 166 11.25 -6.04 1.52
C ARG A 166 10.36 -5.65 0.35
N THR A 167 9.33 -6.44 0.07
CA THR A 167 8.38 -6.16 -1.00
C THR A 167 7.49 -4.95 -0.68
N ASN A 168 7.03 -4.84 0.57
CA ASN A 168 6.23 -3.72 1.05
C ASN A 168 6.99 -2.38 0.98
N ALA A 169 8.32 -2.39 1.15
CA ALA A 169 9.15 -1.19 1.09
C ALA A 169 9.03 -0.42 -0.25
N TRP A 170 8.80 -1.12 -1.37
CA TRP A 170 8.57 -0.47 -2.66
C TRP A 170 7.37 0.48 -2.65
N ARG A 171 6.34 0.18 -1.85
CA ARG A 171 5.13 1.01 -1.78
C ARG A 171 5.43 2.40 -1.24
N TYR A 172 6.30 2.54 -0.23
CA TYR A 172 6.65 3.85 0.30
C TYR A 172 7.52 4.64 -0.66
N ILE A 173 8.38 3.98 -1.44
CA ILE A 173 9.19 4.64 -2.48
C ILE A 173 8.26 5.22 -3.55
N ILE A 174 7.31 4.41 -4.03
CA ILE A 174 6.32 4.83 -5.03
C ILE A 174 5.49 6.02 -4.52
N THR A 175 4.98 5.97 -3.29
CA THR A 175 4.15 7.07 -2.77
C THR A 175 4.96 8.28 -2.30
N ALA A 176 6.25 8.13 -2.00
CA ALA A 176 7.16 9.27 -1.82
C ALA A 176 7.32 10.04 -3.15
N ILE A 177 7.47 9.34 -4.27
CA ILE A 177 7.48 9.96 -5.61
C ILE A 177 6.16 10.72 -5.84
N ALA A 178 5.03 10.10 -5.55
CA ALA A 178 3.73 10.77 -5.68
C ALA A 178 3.63 12.03 -4.80
N THR A 179 4.11 11.97 -3.56
CA THR A 179 4.13 13.10 -2.63
C THR A 179 4.97 14.25 -3.18
N LEU A 180 6.20 13.98 -3.61
CA LEU A 180 7.12 14.98 -4.15
C LEU A 180 6.60 15.59 -5.46
N ALA A 181 6.03 14.77 -6.35
CA ALA A 181 5.43 15.24 -7.59
C ALA A 181 4.22 16.14 -7.32
N SER A 182 3.31 15.77 -6.42
CA SER A 182 2.16 16.59 -6.01
C SER A 182 2.59 17.93 -5.39
N ALA A 183 3.59 17.90 -4.50
CA ALA A 183 4.11 19.11 -3.85
C ALA A 183 4.75 20.05 -4.87
N THR A 184 5.60 19.52 -5.75
CA THR A 184 6.26 20.30 -6.80
C THR A 184 5.25 20.88 -7.78
N ALA A 185 4.25 20.10 -8.21
CA ALA A 185 3.18 20.56 -9.09
C ALA A 185 2.37 21.71 -8.47
N SER A 186 2.19 21.68 -7.16
CA SER A 186 1.44 22.72 -6.43
C SER A 186 2.19 24.05 -6.39
N VAL A 187 3.53 24.03 -6.42
CA VAL A 187 4.37 25.22 -6.43
C VAL A 187 4.60 25.74 -7.85
N VAL A 188 4.80 24.86 -8.84
CA VAL A 188 5.08 25.26 -10.25
C VAL A 188 3.80 25.72 -10.99
N LYS A 189 2.63 25.53 -10.39
CA LYS A 189 1.36 26.08 -10.88
C LYS A 189 1.11 27.53 -10.41
N SER A 190 1.75 27.95 -9.31
CA SER A 190 1.74 29.35 -8.82
C SER A 190 2.46 30.26 -9.79
#